data_AF-A0A1B2Z6D3-F1
#
_entry.id   AF-A0A1B2Z6D3-F1
#
_cell.length_a   1.000
_cell.length_b   1.000
_cell.length_c   1.000
_cell.angle_alpha   90.00
_cell.angle_beta   90.00
_cell.angle_gamma   90.00
#
_symmetry.space_group_name_H-M   'P 1'
#
loop_
_entity.id
_entity.type
_entity.pdbx_description
1 polymer ?
#
loop_
_entity_poly.entity_id
_entity_poly.type
_entity_poly.pdbx_seq_one_letter_code
_entity_poly.pdbx_strand_id
1 'polypeptide(L)' 'MKPKALVEIFRENQNNNGTLKSLFATQFLGKLSETELSGLKRSIEKEITSRQQSFVDEKIAYLQSLGYKVEK' A
#
# COMPACT_ATOMS: atom_id res chain seq x y z
N MET A 1 12.74 -2.88 15.75
CA MET A 1 11.48 -3.66 15.64
C MET A 1 11.64 -4.61 14.44
N LYS A 2 11.35 -5.91 14.59
CA LYS A 2 11.46 -6.85 13.45
C LYS A 2 10.32 -6.54 12.45
N PRO A 3 10.53 -6.54 11.12
CA PRO A 3 9.50 -6.22 10.13
C PRO A 3 8.20 -7.01 10.31
N LYS A 4 8.33 -8.28 10.73
CA LYS A 4 7.19 -9.17 10.99
C LYS A 4 6.29 -8.70 12.14
N ALA A 5 6.88 -8.15 13.21
CA ALA A 5 6.12 -7.62 14.33
C ALA A 5 5.31 -6.37 13.95
N LEU A 6 5.83 -5.55 13.04
CA LEU A 6 5.12 -4.39 12.53
C LEU A 6 3.90 -4.81 11.69
N VAL A 7 4.05 -5.85 10.85
CA VAL A 7 2.94 -6.47 10.10
C VAL A 7 1.91 -7.11 11.04
N GLU A 8 2.41 -7.79 12.08
CA GLU A 8 1.73 -8.22 13.31
C GLU A 8 0.70 -7.19 13.78
N ILE A 9 1.26 -6.05 14.20
CA ILE A 9 0.54 -4.93 14.80
C ILE A 9 -0.40 -4.26 13.80
N PHE A 10 -0.04 -4.19 12.52
CA PHE A 10 -0.94 -3.64 11.50
C PHE A 10 -2.18 -4.51 11.29
N ARG A 11 -2.04 -5.83 11.27
CA ARG A 11 -3.16 -6.77 11.09
C ARG A 11 -4.11 -6.79 12.27
N GLU A 12 -3.59 -6.82 13.49
CA GLU A 12 -4.42 -6.80 14.71
C GLU A 12 -5.20 -5.48 14.87
N ASN A 13 -4.70 -4.41 14.25
CA ASN A 13 -5.28 -3.07 14.35
C ASN A 13 -6.03 -2.61 13.11
N GLN A 14 -6.14 -3.43 12.06
CA GLN A 14 -7.13 -3.24 11.01
C GLN A 14 -8.48 -3.76 11.52
N ASN A 15 -9.32 -2.85 12.01
CA ASN A 15 -10.76 -3.03 11.92
C ASN A 15 -11.12 -3.18 10.42
N ASN A 16 -12.21 -3.85 10.07
CA ASN A 16 -12.61 -4.15 8.66
C ASN A 16 -12.74 -2.92 7.72
N ASN A 17 -12.45 -1.71 8.20
CA ASN A 17 -12.42 -0.45 7.47
C ASN A 17 -11.07 -0.12 6.80
N GLY A 18 -10.04 -0.96 6.98
CA GLY A 18 -8.75 -0.82 6.28
C GLY A 18 -7.90 0.36 6.76
N THR A 19 -8.25 0.98 7.90
CA THR A 19 -7.49 2.05 8.53
C THR A 19 -6.73 1.54 9.75
N LEU A 20 -5.83 2.37 10.28
CA LEU A 20 -5.18 2.11 11.55
C LEU A 20 -6.14 2.50 12.68
N LYS A 21 -6.27 1.65 13.70
CA LYS A 21 -6.92 2.06 14.96
C LYS A 21 -6.33 3.38 15.45
N SER A 22 -7.22 4.27 15.93
CA SER A 22 -6.86 5.60 16.44
C SER A 22 -5.68 5.55 17.44
N LEU A 23 -5.70 4.58 18.36
CA LEU A 23 -4.62 4.38 19.34
C LEU A 23 -3.24 4.14 18.69
N PHE A 24 -3.17 3.33 17.64
CA PHE A 24 -1.91 3.10 16.93
C PHE A 24 -1.47 4.35 16.18
N ALA A 25 -2.39 5.02 15.49
CA ALA A 25 -2.09 6.26 14.78
C ALA A 25 -1.53 7.32 15.74
N THR A 26 -2.15 7.53 16.90
CA THR A 26 -1.66 8.51 17.88
C THR A 26 -0.31 8.11 18.48
N GLN A 27 -0.10 6.83 18.82
CA GLN A 27 1.14 6.37 19.47
C GLN A 27 2.36 6.34 18.55
N PHE A 28 2.17 6.18 17.24
CA PHE A 28 3.25 6.01 16.28
C PHE A 28 3.30 7.14 15.25
N LEU A 29 2.20 7.46 14.59
CA LEU A 29 2.16 8.54 13.60
C LEU A 29 2.13 9.92 14.24
N GLY A 30 1.51 10.07 15.41
CA GLY A 30 1.47 11.33 16.17
C GLY A 30 2.82 11.83 16.67
N LYS A 31 3.88 11.01 16.58
CA LYS A 31 5.27 11.38 16.93
C LYS A 31 6.05 11.95 15.74
N LEU A 32 5.50 11.86 14.53
CA LEU A 32 6.13 12.34 13.30
C LEU A 32 5.71 13.78 13.02
N SER A 33 6.61 14.54 12.42
CA SER A 33 6.32 15.87 11.89
C SER A 33 5.43 15.82 10.65
N GLU A 34 4.82 16.95 10.29
CA GLU A 34 4.01 17.07 9.08
C GLU A 34 4.79 16.73 7.80
N THR A 35 6.07 17.11 7.74
CA THR A 35 6.95 16.79 6.60
C THR A 35 7.19 15.29 6.48
N GLU A 36 7.44 14.59 7.59
CA GLU A 36 7.63 13.14 7.60
C GLU A 36 6.35 12.40 7.20
N LEU A 37 5.20 12.82 7.73
CA LEU A 37 3.89 12.28 7.37
C LEU A 37 3.58 12.48 5.88
N SER A 38 3.91 13.65 5.34
CA SER A 38 3.74 13.94 3.91
C SER A 38 4.66 13.10 3.03
N GLY A 39 5.91 12.89 3.45
CA GLY A 39 6.85 12.00 2.76
C GLY A 39 6.39 10.54 2.78
N LEU A 40 5.86 10.08 3.91
CA LEU A 40 5.29 8.74 4.06
C LEU A 40 4.08 8.56 3.13
N LYS A 41 3.15 9.53 3.12
CA LYS A 41 1.98 9.54 2.23
C LYS A 41 2.40 9.40 0.76
N ARG A 42 3.36 10.22 0.30
CA ARG A 42 3.85 10.17 -1.08
C ARG A 42 4.47 8.80 -1.44
N SER A 43 5.16 8.18 -0.49
CA SER A 43 5.76 6.86 -0.71
C SER A 43 4.69 5.76 -0.81
N ILE A 44 3.65 5.83 0.02
CA ILE A 44 2.50 4.93 -0.05
C ILE A 44 1.76 5.07 -1.39
N GLU A 45 1.49 6.31 -1.84
CA GLU A 45 0.81 6.57 -3.11
C GLU A 45 1.58 5.98 -4.31
N LYS A 46 2.91 6.15 -4.34
CA LYS A 46 3.76 5.56 -5.38
C LYS A 46 3.67 4.03 -5.43
N GLU A 47 3.70 3.38 -4.27
CA GLU A 47 3.58 1.93 -4.17
C GLU A 47 2.21 1.43 -4.66
N ILE A 48 1.13 2.13 -4.31
CA ILE A 48 -0.22 1.81 -4.79
C ILE A 48 -0.27 1.88 -6.32
N THR A 49 0.22 2.97 -6.92
CA THR A 49 0.27 3.12 -8.38
C THR A 49 1.12 2.03 -9.02
N SER A 50 2.28 1.70 -8.45
CA SER A 50 3.15 0.64 -8.97
C SER A 50 2.42 -0.71 -8.99
N ARG A 51 1.71 -1.06 -7.91
CA ARG A 51 0.94 -2.32 -7.85
C ARG A 51 -0.20 -2.38 -8.86
N GLN A 52 -0.91 -1.26 -9.02
CA GLN A 52 -1.97 -1.16 -10.03
C GLN A 52 -1.41 -1.37 -11.44
N GLN A 53 -0.26 -0.76 -11.76
CA GLN A 53 0.39 -0.96 -13.05
C GLN A 53 0.83 -2.41 -13.23
N SER A 54 1.48 -3.02 -12.23
CA SER A 54 1.88 -4.44 -12.31
C SER A 54 0.69 -5.37 -12.55
N PHE A 55 -0.46 -5.09 -11.93
CA PHE A 55 -1.68 -5.85 -12.19
C PHE A 55 -2.18 -5.67 -13.62
N VAL A 56 -2.17 -4.45 -14.15
CA VAL A 56 -2.52 -4.18 -15.56
C VAL A 56 -1.57 -4.91 -16.49
N ASP A 57 -0.26 -4.86 -16.24
CA ASP A 57 0.76 -5.53 -17.04
C ASP A 57 0.56 -7.06 -17.04
N GLU A 58 0.21 -7.64 -15.89
CA GLU A 58 -0.14 -9.06 -15.78
C GLU A 58 -1.34 -9.41 -16.66
N LYS A 59 -2.40 -8.57 -16.66
CA LYS A 59 -3.58 -8.78 -17.51
C LYS A 59 -3.27 -8.60 -18.98
N ILE A 60 -2.44 -7.62 -19.35
CA ILE A 60 -1.98 -7.43 -20.71
C ILE A 60 -1.19 -8.66 -21.18
N ALA A 61 -0.25 -9.15 -20.37
CA ALA A 61 0.55 -10.33 -20.68
C ALA A 61 -0.35 -11.57 -20.87
N TYR A 62 -1.36 -11.74 -20.02
CA TYR A 62 -2.35 -12.81 -20.18
C TYR A 62 -3.12 -12.71 -21.50
N LEU A 63 -3.64 -11.54 -21.84
CA LEU A 63 -4.37 -11.32 -23.10
C LEU A 63 -3.48 -11.52 -24.33
N GLN A 64 -2.23 -11.06 -24.28
CA GLN A 64 -1.24 -11.27 -25.34
C GLN A 64 -0.91 -12.76 -25.51
N SER A 65 -0.82 -13.53 -24.43
CA SER A 65 -0.61 -14.98 -24.50
C SER A 65 -1.75 -15.73 -25.20
N LEU A 66 -2.95 -15.17 -25.19
CA LEU A 66 -4.12 -15.66 -25.92
C LEU A 66 -4.21 -15.14 -27.37
N GLY A 67 -3.24 -14.33 -27.81
CA GLY A 67 -3.18 -13.76 -29.17
C GLY A 67 -3.97 -12.48 -29.36
N TYR A 68 -4.50 -11.86 -28.30
CA TYR A 68 -5.15 -10.56 -28.39
C TYR A 68 -4.12 -9.43 -28.45
N LYS A 69 -4.35 -8.47 -29.34
CA LYS A 69 -3.59 -7.21 -29.38
C LYS A 69 -4.24 -6.22 -28.42
N VAL A 70 -3.50 -5.78 -27.40
CA VAL A 70 -3.95 -4.75 -26.45
C VAL A 70 -3.36 -3.40 -26.87
N GLU A 71 -4.23 -2.41 -27.04
CA GLU A 71 -3.86 -1.02 -27.34
C GLU A 71 -4.26 -0.12 -26.14
N LYS A 72 -3.52 0.98 -25.97
CA LYS A 72 -3.63 1.87 -24.81
C LYS A 72 -4.78 2.86 -24.94
#